data_AF-A0A9E2AD68-F1
#
_entry.id   AF-A0A9E2AD68-F1
#
_cell.length_a   1.000
_cell.length_b   1.000
_cell.length_c   1.000
_cell.angle_alpha   90.00
_cell.angle_beta   90.00
_cell.angle_gamma   90.00
#
_symmetry.space_group_name_H-M   'P 1'
#
loop_
_entity.id
_entity.type
_entity.pdbx_description
1 polymer ?
#
loop_
_entity_poly.entity_id
_entity_poly.type
_entity_poly.pdbx_seq_one_letter_code
_entity_poly.pdbx_strand_id
1 'polypeptide(L)'
;AITGSGVDAITGSGVDAITGSGVDAITGSGVDAITGSGVDAITGSGVDAITGSGVDAITGSGVDAITGRGVDAITGRGVDAITGSGVDAITGSGVDAITGSGVDAITGSGVDAITGSGVDAITGSGSPMLAGPIDSLNLDEGTFMAVGQTISFAVDGIADMQVGDYVTVHGELAGAGYVDATAVDVSPSMYVPGVSEVFVTGIPSSVDFTLGTVQIGQLAVDYTSSLGGDTFGGVGAAVTVIGTQPALGGTMLGDRVIDRTELFLRD
;
A
#
# COMPACT_ATOMS: atom_id res chain seq x y z
N ALA A 1 -14.42 -14.27 30.99
CA ALA A 1 -13.56 -15.05 30.07
C ALA A 1 -14.21 -16.39 29.74
N ILE A 2 -14.07 -16.86 28.49
CA ILE A 2 -14.48 -18.18 28.00
C ILE A 2 -13.22 -18.93 27.55
N THR A 3 -13.08 -20.20 27.94
CA THR A 3 -11.92 -21.02 27.57
C THR A 3 -12.38 -22.41 27.14
N GLY A 4 -11.81 -22.94 26.06
CA GLY A 4 -12.11 -24.28 25.56
C GLY A 4 -10.94 -24.92 24.81
N SER A 5 -10.92 -26.25 24.75
CA SER A 5 -9.93 -27.01 23.99
C SER A 5 -10.54 -28.29 23.45
N GLY A 6 -10.24 -28.63 22.20
CA GLY A 6 -10.77 -29.85 21.56
C GLY A 6 -12.29 -29.81 21.39
N VAL A 7 -12.86 -28.61 21.26
CA VAL A 7 -14.29 -28.38 21.08
C VAL A 7 -14.54 -27.84 19.68
N ASP A 8 -15.69 -28.13 19.11
CA ASP A 8 -16.04 -27.67 17.76
C ASP A 8 -16.06 -26.15 17.68
N ALA A 9 -16.66 -25.47 18.66
CA ALA A 9 -16.79 -24.01 18.62
C ALA A 9 -16.79 -23.35 19.99
N ILE A 10 -16.28 -22.11 20.02
CA ILE A 10 -16.40 -21.19 21.15
C ILE A 10 -17.02 -19.89 20.65
N THR A 11 -18.12 -19.47 21.27
CA THR A 11 -18.80 -18.21 20.94
C THR A 11 -18.97 -17.36 22.19
N GLY A 12 -18.69 -16.06 22.10
CA GLY A 12 -18.89 -15.12 23.20
C GLY A 12 -19.23 -13.71 22.71
N SER A 13 -19.96 -12.96 23.52
CA SER A 13 -20.27 -11.55 23.26
C SER A 13 -20.24 -10.77 24.56
N GLY A 14 -19.64 -9.57 24.56
CA GLY A 14 -19.57 -8.73 25.76
C GLY A 14 -18.77 -9.38 26.89
N VAL A 15 -17.74 -10.14 26.54
CA VAL A 15 -16.89 -10.84 27.50
C VAL A 15 -15.47 -10.32 27.40
N ASP A 16 -14.75 -10.25 28.51
CA ASP A 16 -13.38 -9.72 28.51
C ASP A 16 -12.43 -10.54 27.59
N ALA A 17 -12.60 -11.87 27.55
CA ALA A 17 -11.68 -12.71 26.81
C ALA A 17 -12.30 -14.02 26.33
N ILE A 18 -11.85 -14.48 25.17
CA ILE A 18 -12.10 -15.82 24.64
C ILE A 18 -10.75 -16.49 24.30
N THR A 19 -10.55 -17.72 24.77
CA THR A 19 -9.32 -18.47 24.52
C THR A 19 -9.63 -19.90 24.06
N GLY A 20 -9.07 -20.32 22.94
CA GLY A 20 -9.29 -21.66 22.38
C GLY A 20 -8.01 -22.33 21.87
N SER A 21 -7.95 -23.66 21.97
CA SER A 21 -6.87 -24.44 21.36
C SER A 21 -7.33 -25.78 20.80
N GLY A 22 -7.01 -26.09 19.55
CA GLY A 22 -7.56 -27.26 18.86
C GLY A 22 -9.07 -27.15 18.72
N VAL A 23 -9.55 -26.02 18.19
CA VAL A 23 -10.97 -25.67 18.10
C VAL A 23 -11.27 -25.32 16.66
N ASP A 24 -12.37 -25.77 16.09
CA ASP A 24 -12.65 -25.47 14.67
C ASP A 24 -12.96 -23.96 14.52
N ALA A 25 -13.78 -23.39 15.40
CA ALA A 25 -14.15 -21.97 15.32
C ALA A 25 -14.15 -21.21 16.65
N ILE A 26 -13.59 -20.00 16.65
CA ILE A 26 -13.77 -19.01 17.70
C ILE A 26 -14.48 -17.78 17.13
N THR A 27 -15.60 -17.38 17.74
CA THR A 27 -16.36 -16.18 17.34
C THR A 27 -16.60 -15.25 18.52
N GLY A 28 -16.23 -13.98 18.38
CA GLY A 28 -16.39 -12.96 19.42
C GLY A 28 -16.96 -11.63 18.92
N SER A 29 -17.79 -10.97 19.72
CA SER A 29 -18.26 -9.61 19.45
C SER A 29 -18.27 -8.73 20.70
N GLY A 30 -17.68 -7.53 20.65
CA GLY A 30 -17.54 -6.69 21.84
C GLY A 30 -16.71 -7.38 22.91
N VAL A 31 -15.53 -7.87 22.53
CA VAL A 31 -14.65 -8.69 23.37
C VAL A 31 -13.29 -8.03 23.41
N ASP A 32 -12.67 -7.89 24.59
CA ASP A 32 -11.37 -7.22 24.65
C ASP A 32 -10.30 -8.08 23.94
N ALA A 33 -10.28 -9.39 24.18
CA ALA A 33 -9.28 -10.28 23.57
C ALA A 33 -9.83 -11.62 23.06
N ILE A 34 -9.43 -12.01 21.83
CA ILE A 34 -9.58 -13.36 21.30
C ILE A 34 -8.21 -13.98 21.07
N THR A 35 -7.96 -15.17 21.62
CA THR A 35 -6.71 -15.90 21.43
C THR A 35 -6.99 -17.33 20.98
N GLY A 36 -6.38 -17.75 19.87
CA GLY A 36 -6.51 -19.11 19.32
C GLY A 36 -5.18 -19.74 18.93
N SER A 37 -5.06 -21.06 19.13
CA SER A 37 -3.89 -21.85 18.68
C SER A 37 -4.32 -23.20 18.10
N GLY A 38 -3.91 -23.52 16.88
CA GLY A 38 -4.41 -24.71 16.18
C GLY A 38 -5.92 -24.61 15.98
N VAL A 39 -6.38 -23.52 15.38
CA VAL A 39 -7.80 -23.19 15.23
C VAL A 39 -8.08 -22.97 13.76
N ASP A 40 -9.15 -23.54 13.19
CA ASP A 40 -9.39 -23.35 11.76
C ASP A 40 -9.81 -21.90 11.49
N ALA A 41 -10.73 -21.33 12.29
CA ALA A 41 -11.21 -19.96 12.10
C ALA A 41 -11.34 -19.14 13.39
N ILE A 42 -10.83 -17.90 13.35
CA ILE A 42 -11.09 -16.87 14.35
C ILE A 42 -11.84 -15.70 13.70
N THR A 43 -13.01 -15.36 14.22
CA THR A 43 -13.81 -14.21 13.76
C THR A 43 -14.11 -13.25 14.91
N GLY A 44 -13.78 -11.96 14.74
CA GLY A 44 -14.01 -10.93 15.76
C GLY A 44 -14.63 -9.65 15.20
N SER A 45 -15.54 -9.03 15.95
CA SER A 45 -16.10 -7.71 15.62
C SER A 45 -16.20 -6.79 16.84
N GLY A 46 -15.70 -5.55 16.74
CA GLY A 46 -15.60 -4.67 17.91
C GLY A 46 -14.73 -5.31 18.99
N VAL A 47 -13.52 -5.72 18.61
CA VAL A 47 -12.60 -6.46 19.48
C VAL A 47 -11.31 -5.69 19.61
N ASP A 48 -10.75 -5.53 20.80
CA ASP A 48 -9.50 -4.76 20.92
C ASP A 48 -8.34 -5.56 20.29
N ALA A 49 -8.23 -6.86 20.60
CA ALA A 49 -7.14 -7.70 20.08
C ALA A 49 -7.58 -9.10 19.63
N ILE A 50 -7.13 -9.50 18.44
CA ILE A 50 -7.18 -10.89 17.96
C ILE A 50 -5.76 -11.43 17.78
N THR A 51 -5.46 -12.55 18.44
CA THR A 51 -4.17 -13.24 18.32
C THR A 51 -4.36 -14.71 17.91
N GLY A 52 -3.70 -15.13 16.82
CA GLY A 52 -3.76 -16.51 16.32
C GLY A 52 -2.38 -17.11 16.02
N SER A 53 -2.21 -18.40 16.29
CA SER A 53 -1.02 -19.17 15.92
C SER A 53 -1.38 -20.53 15.35
N GLY A 54 -0.89 -20.88 14.15
CA GLY A 54 -1.31 -22.12 13.48
C GLY A 54 -2.81 -22.10 13.21
N VAL A 55 -3.27 -21.06 12.52
CA VAL A 55 -4.70 -20.80 12.30
C VAL A 55 -4.95 -20.68 10.81
N ASP A 56 -5.98 -21.31 10.26
CA ASP A 56 -6.18 -21.22 8.82
C ASP A 56 -6.68 -19.80 8.45
N ALA A 57 -7.66 -19.27 9.19
CA ALA A 57 -8.23 -17.95 8.91
C ALA A 57 -8.45 -17.07 10.16
N ILE A 58 -8.00 -15.82 10.07
CA ILE A 58 -8.36 -14.75 11.01
C ILE A 58 -9.14 -13.66 10.27
N THR A 59 -10.35 -13.36 10.74
CA THR A 59 -11.19 -12.28 10.20
C THR A 59 -11.57 -11.29 11.30
N GLY A 60 -11.31 -10.01 11.10
CA GLY A 60 -11.64 -8.94 12.05
C GLY A 60 -12.32 -7.73 11.41
N SER A 61 -13.31 -7.15 12.10
CA SER A 61 -13.93 -5.89 11.69
C SER A 61 -14.11 -4.92 12.86
N GLY A 62 -13.63 -3.68 12.74
CA GLY A 62 -13.62 -2.74 13.88
C GLY A 62 -12.78 -3.31 15.01
N VAL A 63 -11.52 -3.63 14.71
CA VAL A 63 -10.60 -4.28 15.64
C VAL A 63 -9.36 -3.43 15.78
N ASP A 64 -8.85 -3.20 16.99
CA ASP A 64 -7.66 -2.34 17.11
C ASP A 64 -6.43 -3.08 16.56
N ALA A 65 -6.25 -4.36 16.96
CA ALA A 65 -5.09 -5.14 16.53
C ALA A 65 -5.40 -6.59 16.13
N ILE A 66 -4.87 -7.02 14.98
CA ILE A 66 -4.82 -8.42 14.56
C ILE A 66 -3.36 -8.88 14.48
N THR A 67 -3.02 -9.96 15.18
CA THR A 67 -1.70 -10.59 15.14
C THR A 67 -1.81 -12.07 14.79
N GLY A 68 -1.11 -12.50 13.73
CA GLY A 68 -1.10 -13.90 13.28
C GLY A 68 0.31 -14.46 13.07
N ARG A 69 0.53 -15.71 13.46
CA ARG A 69 1.76 -16.46 13.16
C ARG A 69 1.47 -17.84 12.59
N GLY A 70 2.07 -18.19 11.45
CA GLY A 70 1.78 -19.49 10.82
C GLY A 70 0.29 -19.56 10.48
N VAL A 71 -0.22 -18.54 9.79
CA VAL A 71 -1.64 -18.40 9.48
C VAL A 71 -1.82 -18.37 7.97
N ASP A 72 -2.78 -19.08 7.42
CA ASP A 72 -2.94 -19.07 5.96
C ASP A 72 -3.48 -17.70 5.50
N ALA A 73 -4.54 -17.19 6.15
CA ALA A 73 -5.14 -15.92 5.77
C ALA A 73 -5.49 -15.01 6.96
N ILE A 74 -5.11 -13.73 6.85
CA ILE A 74 -5.57 -12.65 7.73
C ILE A 74 -6.37 -11.63 6.92
N THR A 75 -7.62 -11.37 7.32
CA THR A 75 -8.48 -10.34 6.70
C THR A 75 -8.96 -9.34 7.75
N GLY A 76 -8.72 -8.04 7.52
CA GLY A 76 -9.15 -6.97 8.42
C GLY A 76 -9.89 -5.84 7.70
N ARG A 77 -10.96 -5.32 8.33
CA ARG A 77 -11.66 -4.12 7.85
C ARG A 77 -11.90 -3.12 8.97
N GLY A 78 -11.48 -1.86 8.80
CA GLY A 78 -11.57 -0.86 9.88
C GLY A 78 -10.73 -1.33 11.06
N VAL A 79 -9.45 -1.60 10.82
CA VAL A 79 -8.52 -2.16 11.80
C VAL A 79 -7.34 -1.23 11.94
N ASP A 80 -6.91 -0.90 13.15
CA ASP A 80 -5.76 0.03 13.26
C ASP A 80 -4.47 -0.67 12.80
N ALA A 81 -4.22 -1.91 13.25
CA ALA A 81 -3.03 -2.64 12.88
C ALA A 81 -3.25 -4.12 12.56
N ILE A 82 -2.64 -4.59 11.46
CA ILE A 82 -2.50 -6.01 11.12
C ILE A 82 -1.02 -6.38 11.10
N THR A 83 -0.64 -7.39 11.89
CA THR A 83 0.72 -7.94 11.92
C THR A 83 0.71 -9.45 11.64
N GLY A 84 1.51 -9.91 10.68
CA GLY A 84 1.63 -11.32 10.32
C GLY A 84 3.07 -11.81 10.19
N SER A 85 3.33 -13.06 10.59
CA SER A 85 4.60 -13.74 10.32
C SER A 85 4.43 -15.20 9.91
N GLY A 86 5.05 -15.60 8.79
CA GLY A 86 4.81 -16.93 8.21
C GLY A 86 3.34 -17.04 7.80
N VAL A 87 2.86 -16.10 7.00
CA VAL A 87 1.43 -16.01 6.63
C VAL A 87 1.29 -16.06 5.13
N ASP A 88 0.37 -16.83 4.57
CA ASP A 88 0.27 -16.88 3.10
C ASP A 88 -0.32 -15.56 2.58
N ALA A 89 -1.39 -15.04 3.19
CA ALA A 89 -2.02 -13.79 2.75
C ALA A 89 -2.47 -12.86 3.89
N ILE A 90 -2.18 -11.57 3.75
CA ILE A 90 -2.76 -10.49 4.55
C ILE A 90 -3.57 -9.56 3.65
N THR A 91 -4.85 -9.37 3.96
CA THR A 91 -5.76 -8.45 3.26
C THR A 91 -6.37 -7.43 4.21
N GLY A 92 -6.27 -6.14 3.88
CA GLY A 92 -6.82 -5.04 4.68
C GLY A 92 -7.66 -4.05 3.87
N SER A 93 -8.73 -3.52 4.49
CA SER A 93 -9.50 -2.40 3.94
C SER A 93 -9.83 -1.36 5.02
N GLY A 94 -9.44 -0.10 4.82
CA GLY A 94 -9.56 0.93 5.85
C GLY A 94 -8.74 0.54 7.08
N VAL A 95 -7.45 0.28 6.88
CA VAL A 95 -6.54 -0.19 7.92
C VAL A 95 -5.38 0.78 8.04
N ASP A 96 -5.01 1.24 9.24
CA ASP A 96 -3.95 2.24 9.33
C ASP A 96 -2.59 1.63 8.94
N ALA A 97 -2.28 0.42 9.45
CA ALA A 97 -1.01 -0.24 9.15
C ALA A 97 -1.13 -1.75 8.93
N ILE A 98 -0.42 -2.23 7.89
CA ILE A 98 -0.17 -3.65 7.67
C ILE A 98 1.35 -3.93 7.72
N THR A 99 1.75 -4.89 8.55
CA THR A 99 3.14 -5.34 8.72
C THR A 99 3.26 -6.85 8.52
N GLY A 100 4.16 -7.29 7.63
CA GLY A 100 4.41 -8.71 7.37
C GLY A 100 5.88 -9.12 7.43
N SER A 101 6.17 -10.34 7.90
CA SER A 101 7.49 -10.96 7.79
C SER A 101 7.42 -12.44 7.38
N GLY A 102 8.00 -12.80 6.24
CA GLY A 102 7.82 -14.14 5.66
C GLY A 102 6.37 -14.35 5.25
N VAL A 103 5.84 -13.46 4.42
CA VAL A 103 4.42 -13.47 4.01
C VAL A 103 4.34 -13.57 2.49
N ASP A 104 3.52 -14.45 1.92
CA ASP A 104 3.51 -14.57 0.46
C ASP A 104 2.85 -13.35 -0.19
N ALA A 105 1.75 -12.83 0.37
CA ALA A 105 1.09 -11.65 -0.18
C ALA A 105 0.53 -10.69 0.88
N ILE A 106 0.70 -9.39 0.65
CA ILE A 106 -0.01 -8.33 1.37
C ILE A 106 -0.85 -7.52 0.36
N THR A 107 -2.13 -7.33 0.67
CA THR A 107 -3.08 -6.55 -0.12
C THR A 107 -3.79 -5.53 0.76
N GLY A 108 -3.79 -4.25 0.39
CA GLY A 108 -4.42 -3.17 1.16
C GLY A 108 -5.23 -2.19 0.32
N SER A 109 -6.46 -1.87 0.74
CA SER A 109 -7.25 -0.78 0.14
C SER A 109 -7.56 0.29 1.19
N GLY A 110 -7.28 1.56 0.90
CA GLY A 110 -7.38 2.61 1.91
C GLY A 110 -6.54 2.28 3.15
N VAL A 111 -5.28 1.92 2.92
CA VAL A 111 -4.32 1.56 3.97
C VAL A 111 -3.21 2.60 4.00
N ASP A 112 -2.96 3.21 5.16
CA ASP A 112 -2.01 4.33 5.26
C ASP A 112 -0.55 3.84 5.11
N ALA A 113 -0.24 2.66 5.66
CA ALA A 113 1.09 2.08 5.57
C ALA A 113 1.08 0.56 5.34
N ILE A 114 1.90 0.10 4.39
CA ILE A 114 2.20 -1.33 4.20
C ILE A 114 3.71 -1.54 4.30
N THR A 115 4.13 -2.45 5.19
CA THR A 115 5.54 -2.82 5.39
C THR A 115 5.73 -4.33 5.34
N GLY A 116 6.81 -4.78 4.72
CA GLY A 116 7.10 -6.21 4.54
C GLY A 116 8.60 -6.50 4.57
N SER A 117 8.97 -7.63 5.17
CA SER A 117 10.31 -8.22 5.07
C SER A 117 10.22 -9.68 4.65
N GLY A 118 10.89 -10.07 3.56
CA GLY A 118 10.69 -11.41 2.98
C GLY A 118 9.24 -11.63 2.59
N VAL A 119 8.68 -10.68 1.85
CA VAL A 119 7.29 -10.74 1.35
C VAL A 119 7.34 -10.89 -0.16
N ASP A 120 6.62 -11.86 -0.72
CA ASP A 120 6.72 -12.15 -2.16
C ASP A 120 5.94 -11.12 -3.00
N ALA A 121 4.84 -10.56 -2.47
CA ALA A 121 4.07 -9.50 -3.13
C ALA A 121 3.43 -8.51 -2.14
N ILE A 122 3.47 -7.21 -2.46
CA ILE A 122 2.75 -6.17 -1.73
C ILE A 122 1.95 -5.32 -2.74
N THR A 123 0.63 -5.24 -2.55
CA THR A 123 -0.29 -4.46 -3.38
C THR A 123 -1.13 -3.54 -2.50
N GLY A 124 -1.35 -2.29 -2.92
CA GLY A 124 -2.38 -1.49 -2.27
C GLY A 124 -2.56 -0.06 -2.75
N SER A 125 -3.81 0.40 -2.70
CA SER A 125 -4.30 1.68 -3.21
C SER A 125 -4.18 2.86 -2.23
N GLY A 126 -3.27 2.77 -1.26
CA GLY A 126 -3.09 3.78 -0.19
C GLY A 126 -1.69 4.40 -0.08
N SER A 127 -0.65 3.77 -0.61
CA SER A 127 0.67 4.41 -0.67
C SER A 127 0.69 5.50 -1.75
N PRO A 128 1.22 6.70 -1.46
CA PRO A 128 1.25 7.74 -2.46
C PRO A 128 2.16 7.29 -3.60
N MET A 129 1.61 7.33 -4.80
CA MET A 129 2.25 6.90 -6.02
C MET A 129 3.14 8.01 -6.60
N LEU A 130 2.70 9.24 -6.43
CA LEU A 130 3.35 10.42 -6.98
C LEU A 130 3.09 11.60 -6.07
N ALA A 131 4.09 12.48 -5.96
CA ALA A 131 3.86 13.84 -5.52
C ALA A 131 4.62 14.82 -6.40
N GLY A 132 3.95 15.91 -6.79
CA GLY A 132 4.53 16.92 -7.65
C GLY A 132 3.50 17.83 -8.29
N PRO A 133 3.95 18.77 -9.13
CA PRO A 133 3.06 19.74 -9.75
C PRO A 133 2.18 19.09 -10.83
N ILE A 134 0.96 19.61 -10.97
CA ILE A 134 0.10 19.35 -12.12
C ILE A 134 0.69 20.02 -13.36
N ASP A 135 0.98 19.23 -14.40
CA ASP A 135 1.47 19.68 -15.70
C ASP A 135 0.31 20.12 -16.63
N SER A 136 -0.82 19.40 -16.60
CA SER A 136 -2.00 19.72 -17.41
C SER A 136 -3.29 19.09 -16.84
N LEU A 137 -4.46 19.63 -17.23
CA LEU A 137 -5.79 19.17 -16.79
C LEU A 137 -6.66 18.88 -18.02
N ASN A 138 -7.47 17.82 -17.96
CA ASN A 138 -8.53 17.51 -18.91
C ASN A 138 -9.84 17.19 -18.15
N LEU A 139 -10.65 18.24 -17.94
CA LEU A 139 -11.90 18.14 -17.20
C LEU A 139 -12.99 17.37 -17.96
N ASP A 140 -12.89 17.25 -19.30
CA ASP A 140 -13.87 16.49 -20.09
C ASP A 140 -13.70 14.99 -19.89
N GLU A 141 -12.47 14.53 -19.65
CA GLU A 141 -12.12 13.12 -19.47
C GLU A 141 -11.89 12.73 -18.00
N GLY A 142 -11.90 13.69 -17.06
CA GLY A 142 -11.58 13.41 -15.66
C GLY A 142 -10.11 13.04 -15.45
N THR A 143 -9.21 13.61 -16.24
CA THR A 143 -7.79 13.27 -16.16
C THR A 143 -6.93 14.50 -15.94
N PHE A 144 -5.75 14.30 -15.35
CA PHE A 144 -4.71 15.30 -15.29
C PHE A 144 -3.35 14.65 -15.49
N MET A 145 -2.35 15.44 -15.91
CA MET A 145 -0.96 15.00 -15.86
C MET A 145 -0.25 15.65 -14.68
N ALA A 146 0.56 14.87 -13.99
CA ALA A 146 1.51 15.35 -12.99
C ALA A 146 2.80 14.55 -13.10
N VAL A 147 3.94 15.26 -13.05
CA VAL A 147 5.29 14.70 -13.16
C VAL A 147 5.39 13.65 -14.28
N GLY A 148 4.81 13.96 -15.46
CA GLY A 148 4.81 13.10 -16.64
C GLY A 148 3.99 11.80 -16.56
N GLN A 149 3.21 11.58 -15.51
CA GLN A 149 2.18 10.53 -15.46
C GLN A 149 0.84 11.10 -15.88
N THR A 150 -0.03 10.26 -16.46
CA THR A 150 -1.46 10.55 -16.67
C THR A 150 -2.26 9.92 -15.53
N ILE A 151 -3.01 10.74 -14.81
CA ILE A 151 -3.81 10.35 -13.66
C ILE A 151 -5.29 10.40 -14.08
N SER A 152 -5.98 9.28 -13.92
CA SER A 152 -7.45 9.20 -14.02
C SER A 152 -8.07 9.43 -12.65
N PHE A 153 -9.02 10.37 -12.55
CA PHE A 153 -9.73 10.67 -11.30
C PHE A 153 -11.17 11.14 -11.57
N ALA A 154 -12.01 11.24 -10.54
CA ALA A 154 -13.38 11.73 -10.73
C ALA A 154 -13.37 13.20 -11.18
N VAL A 155 -14.21 13.56 -12.17
CA VAL A 155 -14.27 14.93 -12.73
C VAL A 155 -14.52 15.98 -11.65
N ASP A 156 -15.45 15.70 -10.72
CA ASP A 156 -15.74 16.59 -9.59
C ASP A 156 -14.53 16.76 -8.65
N GLY A 157 -13.68 15.74 -8.57
CA GLY A 157 -12.48 15.74 -7.74
C GLY A 157 -11.33 16.58 -8.30
N ILE A 158 -11.34 16.89 -9.61
CA ILE A 158 -10.31 17.73 -10.25
C ILE A 158 -10.82 19.12 -10.64
N ALA A 159 -12.09 19.43 -10.42
CA ALA A 159 -12.73 20.66 -10.91
C ALA A 159 -12.10 21.95 -10.35
N ASP A 160 -11.59 21.90 -9.12
CA ASP A 160 -10.98 23.05 -8.43
C ASP A 160 -9.45 23.09 -8.57
N MET A 161 -8.84 22.09 -9.22
CA MET A 161 -7.39 22.01 -9.40
C MET A 161 -6.89 22.95 -10.50
N GLN A 162 -5.62 23.35 -10.40
CA GLN A 162 -4.95 24.22 -11.36
C GLN A 162 -3.59 23.67 -11.77
N VAL A 163 -3.16 24.00 -12.99
CA VAL A 163 -1.79 23.71 -13.45
C VAL A 163 -0.80 24.41 -12.53
N GLY A 164 0.16 23.65 -12.02
CA GLY A 164 1.14 24.10 -11.03
C GLY A 164 0.75 23.81 -9.57
N ASP A 165 -0.48 23.39 -9.29
CA ASP A 165 -0.85 22.89 -7.96
C ASP A 165 0.03 21.69 -7.62
N TYR A 166 0.54 21.65 -6.40
CA TYR A 166 1.32 20.52 -5.92
C TYR A 166 0.36 19.48 -5.34
N VAL A 167 0.34 18.28 -5.91
CA VAL A 167 -0.56 17.21 -5.50
C VAL A 167 0.21 16.01 -4.98
N THR A 168 -0.43 15.27 -4.08
CA THR A 168 -0.07 13.89 -3.72
C THR A 168 -1.15 12.98 -4.25
N VAL A 169 -0.77 11.96 -5.02
CA VAL A 169 -1.69 11.05 -5.70
C VAL A 169 -1.57 9.67 -5.08
N HIS A 170 -2.71 9.09 -4.71
CA HIS A 170 -2.85 7.72 -4.22
C HIS A 170 -3.67 6.90 -5.22
N GLY A 171 -3.35 5.63 -5.40
CA GLY A 171 -4.02 4.79 -6.38
C GLY A 171 -3.20 3.56 -6.77
N GLU A 172 -3.41 3.10 -8.00
CA GLU A 172 -2.69 1.96 -8.57
C GLU A 172 -2.13 2.27 -9.98
N LEU A 173 -1.04 1.58 -10.36
CA LEU A 173 -0.49 1.69 -11.72
C LEU A 173 -1.40 0.96 -12.70
N ALA A 174 -2.04 1.70 -13.60
CA ALA A 174 -2.84 1.13 -14.68
C ALA A 174 -1.99 0.75 -15.91
N GLY A 175 -0.74 1.22 -15.96
CA GLY A 175 0.23 0.91 -17.02
C GLY A 175 1.41 1.86 -17.03
N ALA A 176 2.28 1.73 -18.03
CA ALA A 176 3.42 2.64 -18.20
C ALA A 176 2.93 4.07 -18.45
N GLY A 177 3.13 4.96 -17.47
CA GLY A 177 2.68 6.35 -17.55
C GLY A 177 1.24 6.60 -17.12
N TYR A 178 0.53 5.61 -16.58
CA TYR A 178 -0.88 5.72 -16.21
C TYR A 178 -1.14 5.30 -14.77
N VAL A 179 -1.85 6.14 -14.03
CA VAL A 179 -2.28 5.93 -12.65
C VAL A 179 -3.81 6.03 -12.59
N ASP A 180 -4.46 5.01 -12.01
CA ASP A 180 -5.86 5.09 -11.62
C ASP A 180 -5.92 5.57 -10.17
N ALA A 181 -6.29 6.85 -9.96
CA ALA A 181 -6.23 7.45 -8.65
C ALA A 181 -7.49 7.14 -7.83
N THR A 182 -7.27 6.72 -6.59
CA THR A 182 -8.31 6.55 -5.59
C THR A 182 -8.49 7.79 -4.73
N ALA A 183 -7.43 8.59 -4.57
CA ALA A 183 -7.46 9.89 -3.89
C ALA A 183 -6.37 10.82 -4.43
N VAL A 184 -6.64 12.12 -4.39
CA VAL A 184 -5.69 13.17 -4.75
C VAL A 184 -5.80 14.29 -3.72
N ASP A 185 -4.70 14.56 -3.03
CA ASP A 185 -4.58 15.63 -2.06
C ASP A 185 -3.83 16.81 -2.67
N VAL A 186 -4.47 17.99 -2.70
CA VAL A 186 -3.81 19.23 -3.11
C VAL A 186 -3.09 19.83 -1.90
N SER A 187 -1.77 19.96 -1.99
CA SER A 187 -0.95 20.52 -0.93
C SER A 187 -1.24 22.02 -0.76
N PRO A 188 -1.31 22.53 0.48
CA PRO A 188 -1.41 23.96 0.73
C PRO A 188 -0.11 24.71 0.38
N SER A 189 1.00 23.99 0.17
CA SER A 189 2.29 24.56 -0.19
C SER A 189 2.44 24.55 -1.71
N MET A 190 2.67 25.72 -2.31
CA MET A 190 2.93 25.83 -3.75
C MET A 190 4.21 25.10 -4.15
N TYR A 191 4.19 24.48 -5.32
CA TYR A 191 5.38 23.92 -5.96
C TYR A 191 6.41 25.02 -6.24
N VAL A 192 7.67 24.76 -5.87
CA VAL A 192 8.82 25.63 -6.18
C VAL A 192 9.81 24.82 -7.03
N PRO A 193 10.00 25.18 -8.31
CA PRO A 193 10.93 24.48 -9.19
C PRO A 193 12.34 24.36 -8.62
N GLY A 194 12.89 23.15 -8.67
CA GLY A 194 14.22 22.80 -8.17
C GLY A 194 14.37 22.78 -6.64
N VAL A 195 13.30 23.04 -5.89
CA VAL A 195 13.32 23.05 -4.42
C VAL A 195 12.32 22.05 -3.84
N SER A 196 11.10 22.03 -4.37
CA SER A 196 10.11 21.04 -3.97
C SER A 196 10.57 19.65 -4.37
N GLU A 197 10.60 18.75 -3.39
CA GLU A 197 10.77 17.32 -3.67
C GLU A 197 9.60 16.87 -4.54
N VAL A 198 9.88 16.06 -5.54
CA VAL A 198 8.90 15.35 -6.34
C VAL A 198 9.26 13.88 -6.31
N PHE A 199 8.25 13.04 -6.37
CA PHE A 199 8.49 11.63 -6.58
C PHE A 199 7.45 11.06 -7.52
N VAL A 200 7.86 10.01 -8.24
CA VAL A 200 7.02 9.31 -9.18
C VAL A 200 7.28 7.82 -9.07
N THR A 201 6.20 7.06 -8.95
CA THR A 201 6.20 5.61 -9.07
C THR A 201 5.67 5.25 -10.44
N GLY A 202 6.36 4.38 -11.17
CA GLY A 202 5.93 3.97 -12.50
C GLY A 202 6.78 2.88 -13.10
N ILE A 203 6.33 2.37 -14.25
CA ILE A 203 7.06 1.38 -15.04
C ILE A 203 7.94 2.11 -16.07
N PRO A 204 9.27 1.94 -16.01
CA PRO A 204 10.22 2.51 -16.96
C PRO A 204 9.98 1.95 -18.35
N SER A 205 9.83 2.82 -19.35
CA SER A 205 9.71 2.43 -20.76
C SER A 205 11.07 2.30 -21.45
N SER A 206 12.10 2.99 -20.95
CA SER A 206 13.47 2.90 -21.44
C SER A 206 14.47 3.36 -20.37
N VAL A 207 15.62 2.71 -20.32
CA VAL A 207 16.73 3.04 -19.40
C VAL A 207 18.03 3.13 -20.20
N ASP A 208 18.76 4.23 -20.07
CA ASP A 208 20.12 4.40 -20.58
C ASP A 208 21.10 4.44 -19.40
N PHE A 209 21.75 3.31 -19.15
CA PHE A 209 22.74 3.17 -18.06
C PHE A 209 24.04 3.95 -18.33
N THR A 210 24.32 4.32 -19.58
CA THR A 210 25.53 5.08 -19.93
C THR A 210 25.34 6.55 -19.60
N LEU A 211 24.15 7.07 -19.91
CA LEU A 211 23.78 8.46 -19.62
C LEU A 211 23.16 8.65 -18.25
N GLY A 212 22.78 7.57 -17.56
CA GLY A 212 22.07 7.63 -16.28
C GLY A 212 20.70 8.26 -16.42
N THR A 213 19.98 7.95 -17.51
CA THR A 213 18.64 8.50 -17.77
C THR A 213 17.59 7.42 -17.89
N VAL A 214 16.39 7.71 -17.40
CA VAL A 214 15.25 6.80 -17.47
C VAL A 214 13.98 7.53 -17.87
N GLN A 215 13.13 6.86 -18.64
CA GLN A 215 11.81 7.36 -19.04
C GLN A 215 10.72 6.63 -18.25
N ILE A 216 9.91 7.37 -17.50
CA ILE A 216 8.75 6.85 -16.75
C ILE A 216 7.51 7.59 -17.23
N GLY A 217 6.64 6.93 -18.00
CA GLY A 217 5.58 7.63 -18.73
C GLY A 217 6.16 8.69 -19.67
N GLN A 218 5.72 9.94 -19.53
CA GLN A 218 6.26 11.09 -20.27
C GLN A 218 7.43 11.78 -19.55
N LEU A 219 7.76 11.37 -18.32
CA LEU A 219 8.85 11.97 -17.56
C LEU A 219 10.21 11.39 -17.95
N ALA A 220 11.11 12.27 -18.37
CA ALA A 220 12.54 11.97 -18.39
C ALA A 220 13.14 12.25 -17.01
N VAL A 221 13.92 11.29 -16.50
CA VAL A 221 14.64 11.39 -15.23
C VAL A 221 16.12 11.24 -15.52
N ASP A 222 16.93 12.19 -15.03
CA ASP A 222 18.36 12.04 -14.87
C ASP A 222 18.63 11.54 -13.46
N TYR A 223 19.07 10.29 -13.33
CA TYR A 223 19.39 9.63 -12.06
C TYR A 223 20.90 9.41 -11.91
N THR A 224 21.73 10.16 -12.62
CA THR A 224 23.19 10.02 -12.58
C THR A 224 23.76 10.14 -11.16
N SER A 225 23.16 10.98 -10.31
CA SER A 225 23.51 11.12 -8.89
C SER A 225 23.26 9.84 -8.08
N SER A 226 22.32 8.98 -8.49
CA SER A 226 21.96 7.74 -7.80
C SER A 226 22.65 6.50 -8.37
N LEU A 227 23.41 6.60 -9.46
CA LEU A 227 24.10 5.46 -10.11
C LEU A 227 25.10 4.72 -9.19
N GLY A 228 25.54 5.35 -8.10
CA GLY A 228 26.40 4.73 -7.09
C GLY A 228 25.67 4.01 -5.95
N GLY A 229 24.32 4.00 -5.95
CA GLY A 229 23.46 3.47 -4.88
C GLY A 229 22.61 2.26 -5.31
N ASP A 230 21.36 2.20 -4.82
CA ASP A 230 20.40 1.13 -5.12
C ASP A 230 20.19 0.97 -6.63
N THR A 231 20.28 -0.28 -7.11
CA THR A 231 20.30 -0.59 -8.55
C THR A 231 18.90 -0.64 -9.15
N PHE A 232 18.79 -0.12 -10.36
CA PHE A 232 17.61 -0.20 -11.22
C PHE A 232 17.39 -1.63 -11.72
N GLY A 233 16.22 -2.24 -11.49
CA GLY A 233 15.85 -3.58 -12.00
C GLY A 233 15.74 -3.69 -13.52
N GLY A 234 15.70 -2.55 -14.23
CA GLY A 234 15.67 -2.46 -15.69
C GLY A 234 14.34 -1.94 -16.24
N VAL A 235 14.11 -2.14 -17.55
CA VAL A 235 12.82 -1.83 -18.20
C VAL A 235 11.77 -2.84 -17.77
N GLY A 236 10.53 -2.39 -17.52
CA GLY A 236 9.40 -3.25 -17.14
C GLY A 236 9.28 -3.54 -15.64
N ALA A 237 10.33 -3.27 -14.88
CA ALA A 237 10.38 -3.33 -13.42
C ALA A 237 9.87 -2.00 -12.83
N ALA A 238 8.82 -2.03 -12.00
CA ALA A 238 8.33 -0.79 -11.40
C ALA A 238 9.36 -0.16 -10.46
N VAL A 239 9.44 1.17 -10.46
CA VAL A 239 10.37 1.91 -9.62
C VAL A 239 9.70 3.13 -9.02
N THR A 240 10.22 3.60 -7.89
CA THR A 240 9.94 4.96 -7.38
C THR A 240 11.21 5.79 -7.50
N VAL A 241 11.11 6.94 -8.16
CA VAL A 241 12.18 7.93 -8.23
C VAL A 241 11.79 9.11 -7.34
N ILE A 242 12.73 9.59 -6.52
CA ILE A 242 12.57 10.76 -5.64
C ILE A 242 13.67 11.76 -5.99
N GLY A 243 13.33 13.04 -6.03
CA GLY A 243 14.29 14.10 -6.32
C GLY A 243 13.62 15.45 -6.57
N THR A 244 14.12 16.24 -7.51
CA THR A 244 13.57 17.57 -7.81
C THR A 244 13.36 17.76 -9.30
N GLN A 245 12.40 18.61 -9.68
CA GLN A 245 12.20 19.00 -11.07
C GLN A 245 12.54 20.49 -11.21
N PRO A 246 13.59 20.87 -11.96
CA PRO A 246 14.02 22.27 -12.07
C PRO A 246 13.06 23.17 -12.87
N ALA A 247 12.19 22.58 -13.68
CA ALA A 247 11.18 23.28 -14.47
C ALA A 247 9.93 22.40 -14.62
N LEU A 248 8.74 23.01 -14.59
CA LEU A 248 7.47 22.30 -14.79
C LEU A 248 7.48 21.54 -16.13
N GLY A 249 7.09 20.26 -16.12
CA GLY A 249 7.14 19.36 -17.27
C GLY A 249 8.56 19.05 -17.80
N GLY A 250 9.62 19.51 -17.13
CA GLY A 250 11.01 19.28 -17.51
C GLY A 250 11.59 17.96 -17.01
N THR A 251 12.86 17.72 -17.29
CA THR A 251 13.59 16.55 -16.74
C THR A 251 13.64 16.61 -15.22
N MET A 252 13.27 15.51 -14.57
CA MET A 252 13.47 15.32 -13.14
C MET A 252 14.93 14.95 -12.86
N LEU A 253 15.53 15.55 -11.84
CA LEU A 253 16.80 15.14 -11.28
C LEU A 253 16.49 14.18 -10.13
N GLY A 254 16.77 12.89 -10.33
CA GLY A 254 16.50 11.82 -9.38
C GLY A 254 17.65 11.66 -8.39
N ASP A 255 17.42 12.04 -7.13
CA ASP A 255 18.40 11.88 -6.05
C ASP A 255 18.45 10.44 -5.52
N ARG A 256 17.31 9.75 -5.56
CA ARG A 256 17.17 8.37 -5.12
C ARG A 256 16.23 7.60 -6.03
N VAL A 257 16.61 6.36 -6.32
CA VAL A 257 15.76 5.41 -7.02
C VAL A 257 15.55 4.20 -6.13
N ILE A 258 14.29 3.78 -5.99
CA ILE A 258 13.88 2.66 -5.18
C ILE A 258 13.28 1.62 -6.14
N ASP A 259 13.82 0.41 -6.12
CA ASP A 259 13.23 -0.71 -6.83
C ASP A 259 11.89 -1.07 -6.17
N ARG A 260 10.84 -1.13 -6.98
CA ARG A 260 9.48 -1.50 -6.57
C ARG A 260 9.01 -2.74 -7.32
N THR A 261 9.90 -3.45 -8.01
CA THR A 261 9.55 -4.58 -8.89
C THR A 261 8.81 -5.66 -8.13
N GLU A 262 9.20 -5.98 -6.91
CA GLU A 262 8.50 -6.94 -6.03
C GLU A 262 7.04 -6.53 -5.70
N LEU A 263 6.68 -5.25 -5.86
CA LEU A 263 5.28 -4.80 -5.74
C LEU A 263 4.43 -5.14 -6.98
N PHE A 264 5.06 -5.48 -8.11
CA PHE A 264 4.38 -5.62 -9.42
C PHE A 264 4.80 -6.86 -10.23
N LEU A 265 5.61 -7.77 -9.67
CA LEU A 265 5.89 -9.08 -10.27
C LEU A 265 4.66 -9.99 -10.11
N ARG A 266 3.74 -9.91 -11.08
CA ARG A 266 2.94 -11.07 -11.49
C ARG A 266 2.90 -11.14 -13.01
N ASP A 267 3.60 -12.16 -13.54
CA ASP A 267 3.05 -12.97 -14.62
C ASP A 267 2.04 -13.97 -14.01
#